data_AF-A0A920GDY1-F1
#
_entry.id   AF-A0A920GDY1-F1
#
_cell.length_a   1.000
_cell.length_b   1.000
_cell.length_c   1.000
_cell.angle_alpha   90.00
_cell.angle_beta   90.00
_cell.angle_gamma   90.00
#
_symmetry.space_group_name_H-M   'P 1'
#
loop_
_entity.id
_entity.type
_entity.pdbx_description
1 polymer ?
#
loop_
_entity_poly.entity_id
_entity_poly.type
_entity_poly.pdbx_seq_one_letter_code
_entity_poly.pdbx_strand_id
1 'polypeptide(L)'
;MMRLILKLLAAVFLLLGSWVMFGDITNDDSASVMLGQYLYERAPEFLQVAEAVIDRYIDPCSLFIALGCSPFIWHPVISSLLLWPAAIVFLVMGGAFLLLSRLFRGFQGKRKRSYHRDGR
;
A
#
# COMPACT_ATOMS: atom_id res chain seq x y z
N MET A 1 -12.30 13.56 12.71
CA MET A 1 -11.80 13.78 11.34
C MET A 1 -10.90 12.65 10.85
N MET A 2 -9.77 12.35 11.52
CA MET A 2 -8.82 11.28 11.11
C MET A 2 -9.46 9.92 10.75
N ARG A 3 -10.49 9.49 11.49
CA ARG A 3 -11.22 8.25 11.20
C ARG A 3 -12.02 8.27 9.90
N LEU A 4 -12.64 9.41 9.59
CA LEU A 4 -13.40 9.55 8.35
C LEU A 4 -12.44 9.53 7.17
N ILE A 5 -11.29 10.19 7.31
CA ILE A 5 -10.22 10.17 6.30
C ILE A 5 -9.73 8.74 6.04
N LEU A 6 -9.40 7.97 7.09
CA LEU A 6 -8.97 6.58 6.92
C LEU A 6 -10.05 5.69 6.28
N LYS A 7 -11.33 5.90 6.60
CA LYS A 7 -12.43 5.16 5.97
C LYS A 7 -12.65 5.54 4.52
N LEU A 8 -12.56 6.83 4.19
CA LEU A 8 -12.66 7.32 2.82
C LEU A 8 -11.50 6.77 1.99
N LEU A 9 -10.28 6.84 2.51
CA LEU A 9 -9.10 6.28 1.86
C LEU A 9 -9.26 4.78 1.62
N ALA A 10 -9.70 4.03 2.64
CA ALA A 10 -9.96 2.61 2.51
C ALA A 10 -11.04 2.29 1.47
N ALA A 11 -12.12 3.07 1.44
CA ALA A 11 -13.20 2.90 0.47
C ALA A 11 -12.69 3.13 -0.97
N VAL A 12 -11.87 4.16 -1.18
CA VAL A 12 -11.26 4.43 -2.49
C VAL A 12 -10.39 3.25 -2.94
N PHE A 13 -9.52 2.74 -2.07
CA PHE A 13 -8.66 1.59 -2.41
C PHE A 13 -9.46 0.30 -2.67
N LEU A 14 -10.53 0.04 -1.91
CA LEU A 14 -11.39 -1.12 -2.15
C LEU A 14 -12.18 -1.00 -3.46
N LEU A 15 -12.68 0.19 -3.79
CA LEU A 15 -13.37 0.44 -5.06
C LEU A 15 -12.42 0.28 -6.24
N LEU A 16 -11.20 0.81 -6.15
CA LEU A 16 -10.17 0.64 -7.18
C LEU A 16 -9.79 -0.84 -7.34
N GLY A 17 -9.54 -1.56 -6.25
CA GLY A 17 -9.23 -2.99 -6.29
C GLY A 17 -10.36 -3.82 -6.90
N SER A 18 -11.61 -3.54 -6.52
CA SER A 18 -12.79 -4.20 -7.09
C SER A 18 -13.00 -3.87 -8.56
N TRP A 19 -12.68 -2.64 -9.00
CA TRP A 19 -12.76 -2.23 -10.39
C TRP A 19 -11.74 -2.97 -11.26
N VAL A 20 -10.49 -3.04 -10.81
CA VAL A 20 -9.43 -3.79 -11.50
C VAL A 20 -9.77 -5.28 -11.55
N MET A 21 -10.24 -5.85 -10.44
CA MET A 21 -10.65 -7.26 -10.38
C MET A 21 -11.82 -7.57 -11.32
N PHE A 22 -12.77 -6.64 -11.48
CA PHE A 22 -13.87 -6.81 -12.44
C PHE A 22 -13.34 -6.83 -13.88
N GLY A 23 -12.40 -5.93 -14.22
CA GLY A 23 -11.72 -5.92 -15.51
C GLY A 23 -10.99 -7.23 -15.80
N ASP A 24 -10.27 -7.77 -14.82
CA ASP A 24 -9.58 -9.06 -14.92
C ASP A 24 -10.54 -10.24 -15.15
N ILE A 25 -11.73 -10.23 -14.52
CA ILE A 25 -12.75 -11.30 -14.69
C ILE A 25 -13.48 -11.19 -16.03
N THR A 26 -13.74 -9.98 -16.52
CA THR A 26 -14.49 -9.79 -17.77
C THR A 26 -13.67 -10.07 -19.03
N ASN A 27 -12.34 -10.09 -18.92
CA ASN A 27 -11.43 -10.35 -20.03
C ASN A 27 -10.76 -11.71 -19.82
N ASP A 28 -11.44 -12.78 -20.24
CA ASP A 28 -10.99 -14.19 -20.08
C ASP A 28 -9.62 -14.49 -20.74
N ASP A 29 -9.13 -13.64 -21.65
CA ASP A 29 -7.86 -13.83 -22.40
C ASP A 29 -6.63 -13.16 -21.77
N SER A 30 -6.78 -12.38 -20.70
CA SER A 30 -5.66 -11.65 -20.08
C SER A 30 -5.35 -12.17 -18.68
N ALA A 31 -4.10 -12.60 -18.46
CA ALA A 31 -3.57 -12.80 -17.12
C ALA A 31 -3.74 -11.50 -16.29
N SER A 32 -4.04 -11.64 -14.99
CA SER A 32 -4.33 -10.51 -14.08
C SER A 32 -3.33 -9.36 -14.26
N VAL A 33 -3.84 -8.13 -14.34
CA VAL A 33 -2.98 -6.98 -14.56
C VAL A 33 -2.02 -6.81 -13.38
N MET A 34 -0.73 -6.85 -13.70
CA MET A 34 0.35 -6.68 -12.73
C MET A 34 0.37 -5.23 -12.23
N LEU A 35 0.71 -5.03 -10.95
CA LEU A 35 0.75 -3.71 -10.32
C LEU A 35 1.68 -2.75 -11.08
N GLY A 36 2.86 -3.22 -11.47
CA GLY A 36 3.82 -2.43 -12.24
C GLY A 36 3.28 -1.98 -13.60
N GLN A 37 2.60 -2.88 -14.32
CA GLN A 37 1.96 -2.53 -15.59
C GLN A 37 0.81 -1.54 -15.38
N TYR A 38 -0.02 -1.77 -14.36
CA TYR A 38 -1.11 -0.87 -14.01
C TYR A 38 -0.62 0.55 -13.72
N LEU A 39 0.45 0.68 -12.92
CA LEU A 39 1.04 1.98 -12.61
C LEU A 39 1.75 2.60 -13.80
N TYR A 40 2.49 1.84 -14.61
CA TYR A 40 3.19 2.37 -15.78
C TYR A 40 2.22 2.95 -16.81
N GLU A 41 1.08 2.29 -17.04
CA GLU A 41 0.06 2.77 -17.98
C GLU A 41 -0.64 4.05 -17.50
N ARG A 42 -0.74 4.30 -16.18
CA ARG A 42 -1.45 5.47 -15.63
C ARG A 42 -0.53 6.59 -15.17
N ALA A 43 0.69 6.28 -14.74
CA ALA A 43 1.63 7.21 -14.13
C ALA A 43 3.10 6.77 -14.35
N PRO A 44 3.62 6.81 -15.60
CA PRO A 44 4.99 6.40 -15.90
C PRO A 44 6.03 7.30 -15.23
N GLU A 45 5.74 8.60 -15.12
CA GLU A 45 6.59 9.59 -14.44
C GLU A 45 6.82 9.25 -12.97
N PHE A 46 5.83 8.69 -12.28
CA PHE A 46 5.97 8.31 -10.87
C PHE A 46 7.03 7.21 -10.69
N LEU A 47 7.06 6.23 -11.60
CA LEU A 47 8.03 5.14 -11.55
C LEU A 47 9.45 5.65 -11.82
N GLN A 48 9.63 6.54 -12.80
CA GLN A 48 10.92 7.12 -13.14
C GLN A 48 11.47 8.03 -12.03
N VAL A 49 10.60 8.85 -11.43
CA VAL A 49 10.97 9.71 -10.29
C VAL A 49 11.30 8.86 -9.07
N ALA A 50 10.53 7.81 -8.79
CA ALA A 50 10.82 6.90 -7.68
C ALA A 50 12.18 6.22 -7.86
N GLU A 51 12.48 5.70 -9.05
CA GLU A 51 13.78 5.11 -9.39
C GLU A 51 14.93 6.11 -9.18
N ALA A 52 14.82 7.32 -9.71
CA ALA A 52 15.85 8.35 -9.56
C ALA A 52 16.05 8.82 -8.11
N VAL A 53 14.97 8.90 -7.31
CA VAL A 53 15.06 9.27 -5.90
C VAL A 53 15.72 8.15 -5.09
N ILE A 54 15.32 6.91 -5.33
CA ILE A 54 15.87 5.75 -4.62
C ILE A 54 17.36 5.62 -4.91
N ASP A 55 17.76 5.64 -6.18
CA ASP A 55 19.17 5.52 -6.60
C ASP A 55 20.06 6.62 -5.97
N ARG A 56 19.51 7.83 -5.81
CA ARG A 56 20.23 8.98 -5.27
C ARG A 56 20.27 9.03 -3.74
N TYR A 57 19.22 8.60 -3.04
CA TYR A 57 19.06 8.84 -1.60
C TYR A 57 19.06 7.58 -0.75
N ILE A 58 18.89 6.41 -1.33
CA ILE A 58 18.93 5.14 -0.62
C ILE A 58 20.18 4.40 -1.06
N ASP A 59 21.27 4.60 -0.33
CA ASP A 59 22.51 3.83 -0.54
C ASP A 59 22.38 2.48 0.19
N PRO A 60 22.10 1.37 -0.53
CA PRO A 60 21.87 0.06 0.10
C PRO A 60 23.10 -0.48 0.81
N CYS A 61 24.30 -0.01 0.44
CA CYS A 61 25.56 -0.42 1.04
C CYS A 61 25.69 0.08 2.49
N SER A 62 25.15 1.26 2.77
CA SER A 62 25.18 1.86 4.12
C SER A 62 24.06 1.35 5.02
N LEU A 63 22.90 0.99 4.44
CA LEU A 63 21.70 0.61 5.18
C LEU A 63 21.76 -0.85 5.67
N PHE A 64 22.39 -1.75 4.90
CA PHE A 64 22.52 -3.16 5.25
C PHE A 64 23.98 -3.63 5.11
N ILE A 65 24.79 -3.30 6.13
CA ILE A 65 26.20 -3.71 6.28
C ILE A 65 26.40 -5.24 6.17
N ALA A 66 25.33 -6.03 6.35
CA ALA A 66 25.36 -7.48 6.27
C ALA A 66 25.33 -8.07 4.84
N LEU A 67 25.09 -7.28 3.78
CA LEU A 67 24.85 -7.81 2.42
C LEU A 67 26.02 -7.71 1.42
N GLY A 68 27.20 -7.18 1.80
CA GLY A 68 28.43 -7.28 0.98
C GLY A 68 28.27 -6.85 -0.48
N CYS A 69 27.73 -5.65 -0.72
CA CYS A 69 26.95 -5.31 -1.91
C CYS A 69 27.67 -5.38 -3.28
N SER A 70 27.04 -6.12 -4.20
CA SER A 70 26.81 -5.68 -5.58
C SER A 70 25.57 -4.76 -5.60
N PRO A 71 25.55 -3.65 -6.36
CA PRO A 71 24.55 -2.57 -6.28
C PRO A 71 23.12 -2.96 -6.69
N PHE A 72 22.88 -4.23 -7.05
CA PHE A 72 21.65 -4.66 -7.70
C PHE A 72 20.54 -5.15 -6.78
N ILE A 73 20.67 -5.14 -5.44
CA ILE A 73 19.65 -5.73 -4.53
C ILE A 73 18.30 -4.97 -4.56
N TRP A 74 18.31 -3.68 -4.91
CA TRP A 74 17.10 -2.86 -4.93
C TRP A 74 16.19 -3.15 -6.13
N HIS A 75 16.77 -3.45 -7.31
CA HIS A 75 16.03 -3.84 -8.51
C HIS A 75 15.13 -5.09 -8.37
N PRO A 76 15.57 -6.24 -7.80
CA PRO A 76 14.74 -7.42 -7.61
C PRO A 76 13.65 -7.23 -6.55
N VAL A 77 13.86 -6.35 -5.57
CA VAL A 77 12.86 -6.08 -4.53
C VAL A 77 11.73 -5.22 -5.08
N ILE A 78 12.02 -4.14 -5.81
CA ILE A 78 10.97 -3.37 -6.48
C ILE A 78 10.28 -4.23 -7.54
N SER A 79 11.03 -4.94 -8.39
CA SER A 79 10.42 -5.72 -9.47
C SER A 79 9.52 -6.83 -8.92
N SER A 80 9.89 -7.46 -7.81
CA SER A 80 9.03 -8.44 -7.14
C SER A 80 7.76 -7.80 -6.56
N LEU A 81 7.82 -6.60 -5.98
CA LEU A 81 6.62 -5.86 -5.53
C LEU A 81 5.72 -5.44 -6.70
N LEU A 82 6.30 -5.04 -7.83
CA LEU A 82 5.57 -4.65 -9.04
C LEU A 82 4.94 -5.84 -9.77
N LEU A 83 5.45 -7.06 -9.55
CA LEU A 83 4.90 -8.30 -10.11
C LEU A 83 3.64 -8.78 -9.39
N TRP A 84 3.19 -8.12 -8.32
CA TRP A 84 2.00 -8.55 -7.62
C TRP A 84 0.74 -8.17 -8.40
N PRO A 85 -0.32 -9.01 -8.37
CA PRO A 85 -1.61 -8.67 -8.97
C PRO A 85 -2.15 -7.37 -8.39
N ALA A 86 -2.44 -6.38 -9.24
CA ALA A 86 -2.82 -5.04 -8.80
C ALA A 86 -4.09 -5.07 -7.93
N ALA A 87 -5.07 -5.91 -8.29
CA ALA A 87 -6.31 -6.11 -7.55
C ALA A 87 -6.04 -6.54 -6.10
N ILE A 88 -5.16 -7.53 -5.88
CA ILE A 88 -4.85 -8.05 -4.54
C ILE A 88 -4.21 -6.95 -3.69
N VAL A 89 -3.26 -6.21 -4.25
CA VAL A 89 -2.54 -5.15 -3.54
C VAL A 89 -3.51 -4.06 -3.07
N PHE A 90 -4.40 -3.59 -3.95
CA PHE A 90 -5.38 -2.56 -3.59
C PHE A 90 -6.40 -3.05 -2.55
N LEU A 91 -6.86 -4.30 -2.65
CA LEU A 91 -7.77 -4.88 -1.66
C LEU A 91 -7.12 -5.05 -0.29
N VAL A 92 -5.87 -5.52 -0.24
CA VAL A 92 -5.11 -5.67 1.01
C VAL A 92 -4.90 -4.31 1.67
N MET A 93 -4.49 -3.29 0.90
CA MET A 93 -4.30 -1.92 1.40
C MET A 93 -5.61 -1.32 1.93
N GLY A 94 -6.70 -1.47 1.18
CA GLY A 94 -8.04 -1.05 1.63
C GLY A 94 -8.46 -1.75 2.92
N GLY A 95 -8.25 -3.06 3.01
CA GLY A 95 -8.51 -3.86 4.21
C GLY A 95 -7.66 -3.40 5.41
N ALA A 96 -6.38 -3.13 5.20
CA ALA A 96 -5.47 -2.64 6.24
C ALA A 96 -5.93 -1.29 6.79
N PHE A 97 -6.30 -0.33 5.92
CA PHE A 97 -6.84 0.95 6.36
C PHE A 97 -8.18 0.81 7.12
N LEU A 98 -9.06 -0.11 6.70
CA LEU A 98 -10.28 -0.40 7.45
C LEU A 98 -9.97 -0.99 8.83
N LEU A 99 -9.08 -1.97 8.92
CA LEU A 99 -8.67 -2.58 10.19
C LEU A 99 -8.04 -1.54 11.12
N LEU A 100 -7.16 -0.69 10.59
CA LEU A 100 -6.54 0.39 11.34
C LEU A 100 -7.61 1.37 11.87
N SER A 101 -8.58 1.74 11.03
CA SER A 101 -9.69 2.61 11.44
C SER A 101 -10.53 1.99 12.58
N ARG A 102 -10.68 0.66 12.59
CA ARG A 102 -11.38 -0.10 13.64
C ARG A 102 -10.55 -0.19 14.92
N LEU A 103 -9.24 -0.42 14.83
CA LEU A 103 -8.34 -0.48 15.98
C LEU A 103 -8.34 0.86 16.74
N PHE A 104 -8.30 1.98 16.01
CA PHE A 104 -8.42 3.31 16.60
C PHE A 104 -9.77 3.55 17.31
N ARG A 105 -10.82 2.74 17.05
CA ARG A 105 -12.11 2.79 17.78
C ARG A 105 -11.98 2.27 19.21
N GLY A 106 -11.27 1.15 19.40
CA GLY A 106 -11.05 0.53 20.70
C GLY A 106 -10.26 1.42 21.66
N PHE A 107 -9.25 2.13 21.15
CA PHE A 107 -8.42 3.03 21.97
C PHE A 107 -9.16 4.27 22.49
N GLN A 108 -9.98 4.94 21.67
CA GLN A 108 -10.73 6.11 22.18
C GLN A 108 -11.92 5.74 23.07
N GLY A 109 -12.53 4.56 22.87
CA GLY A 109 -13.60 4.06 23.74
C GLY A 109 -13.12 3.80 25.17
N LYS A 110 -11.90 3.26 25.33
CA LYS A 110 -11.25 3.10 26.64
C LYS A 110 -10.95 4.46 27.30
N ARG A 111 -10.49 5.45 26.53
CA ARG A 111 -10.17 6.80 27.05
C ARG A 111 -11.38 7.53 27.62
N LYS A 112 -12.56 7.43 26.98
CA LYS A 112 -13.79 8.06 27.50
C LYS A 112 -14.32 7.42 28.78
N ARG A 113 -14.08 6.12 28.99
CA ARG A 113 -14.56 5.39 30.17
C ARG A 113 -13.76 5.70 31.44
N SER A 114 -12.50 6.14 31.30
CA SER A 114 -11.65 6.53 32.43
C SER A 114 -12.12 7.80 33.12
N TYR A 115 -12.52 8.83 32.35
CA TYR A 115 -12.96 10.12 32.92
C TYR A 115 -14.25 10.06 33.73
N HIS A 116 -15.09 9.03 33.52
CA HIS A 116 -16.33 8.87 34.29
C HIS A 116 -16.12 8.16 35.64
N ARG A 117 -14.92 7.63 35.91
CA ARG A 117 -14.60 6.91 37.14
C ARG A 117 -13.95 7.78 38.21
N ASP A 118 -13.39 8.93 37.82
CA ASP A 118 -12.69 9.86 38.73
C ASP A 118 -13.58 11.01 39.23
N GLY A 119 -14.90 10.94 39.00
CA GLY A 119 -15.87 11.97 39.37
C GLY A 119 -16.82 11.59 40.51
N ARG A 120 -16.41 10.70 41.43
CA ARG A 120 -17.15 10.39 42.66
C ARG A 120 -16.27 10.66 43.88
#